data_AF-A0A1C6R113-F1
#
_entry.id   AF-A0A1C6R113-F1
#
_cell.length_a   1.000
_cell.length_b   1.000
_cell.length_c   1.000
_cell.angle_alpha   90.00
_cell.angle_beta   90.00
_cell.angle_gamma   90.00
#
_symmetry.space_group_name_H-M   'P 1'
#
loop_
_entity.id
_entity.type
_entity.pdbx_description
1 polymer ?
#
loop_
_entity_poly.entity_id
_entity_poly.type
_entity_poly.pdbx_seq_one_letter_code
_entity_poly.pdbx_strand_id
1 'polypeptide(L)'
;MKPVLEIRRVESDAYSYRIGDQEAGGFFASVEHCLIDAAASLGHYFASVELNFEGLFLGACALESLRRTPKAVAQRIEQHFQPA
;
A
#
# COMPACT_ATOMS: atom_id res chain seq x y z
N MET A 1 -4.68 6.70 -16.53
CA MET A 1 -5.23 6.71 -15.16
C MET A 1 -4.27 5.97 -14.25
N LYS A 2 -4.13 6.37 -12.98
CA LYS A 2 -3.33 5.64 -11.99
C LYS A 2 -4.26 4.69 -11.22
N PRO A 3 -3.84 3.46 -10.92
CA PRO A 3 -4.66 2.59 -10.09
C PRO A 3 -4.61 3.08 -8.64
N VAL A 4 -5.71 2.87 -7.92
CA VAL A 4 -5.78 3.11 -6.48
C VAL A 4 -5.35 1.82 -5.77
N LEU A 5 -4.30 1.91 -4.96
CA LEU A 5 -3.86 0.89 -4.03
C LEU A 5 -4.39 1.24 -2.64
N GLU A 6 -5.35 0.48 -2.17
CA GLU A 6 -5.90 0.62 -0.82
C GLU A 6 -5.32 -0.47 0.07
N ILE A 7 -4.66 -0.07 1.15
CA ILE A 7 -4.17 -0.96 2.19
C ILE A 7 -5.12 -0.90 3.38
N ARG A 8 -5.41 -2.05 3.97
CA ARG A 8 -6.26 -2.16 5.17
C ARG A 8 -5.60 -3.01 6.23
N ARG A 9 -5.88 -2.68 7.48
CA ARG A 9 -5.56 -3.49 8.65
C ARG A 9 -6.74 -4.41 8.93
N VAL A 10 -6.47 -5.70 8.89
CA VAL A 10 -7.46 -6.76 9.08
C VAL A 10 -7.50 -7.18 10.55
N GLU A 11 -6.32 -7.30 11.17
CA GLU A 11 -6.13 -7.55 12.60
C GLU A 11 -4.91 -6.77 13.11
N SER A 12 -4.59 -6.89 14.41
CA SER A 12 -3.46 -6.18 15.03
C SER A 12 -2.16 -6.33 14.24
N ASP A 13 -1.87 -7.50 13.68
CA ASP A 13 -0.63 -7.77 12.94
C ASP A 13 -0.91 -8.37 11.54
N ALA A 14 -2.06 -8.04 10.95
CA ALA A 14 -2.45 -8.54 9.63
C ALA A 14 -2.99 -7.40 8.76
N TYR A 15 -2.47 -7.31 7.54
CA TYR A 15 -2.82 -6.31 6.54
C TYR A 15 -3.20 -6.97 5.23
N SER A 16 -4.10 -6.37 4.47
CA SER A 16 -4.38 -6.76 3.09
C SER A 16 -4.36 -5.52 2.19
N TYR A 17 -4.39 -5.73 0.88
CA TYR A 17 -4.57 -4.64 -0.07
C TYR A 17 -5.47 -5.04 -1.24
N ARG A 18 -6.08 -4.01 -1.81
CA ARG A 18 -6.90 -4.10 -3.01
C ARG A 18 -6.50 -3.06 -4.03
N ILE A 19 -6.78 -3.37 -5.29
CA ILE A 19 -6.51 -2.49 -6.43
C ILE A 19 -7.87 -2.08 -7.01
N GLY A 20 -8.23 -0.80 -6.85
CA GLY A 20 -9.60 -0.36 -7.09
C GLY A 20 -10.58 -1.10 -6.16
N ASP A 21 -11.54 -1.83 -6.75
CA ASP A 21 -12.55 -2.60 -6.02
C ASP A 21 -12.23 -4.11 -5.90
N GLN A 22 -11.08 -4.57 -6.38
CA GLN A 22 -10.71 -5.98 -6.33
C GLN A 22 -9.61 -6.23 -5.30
N GLU A 23 -9.87 -7.15 -4.37
CA GLU A 23 -8.82 -7.71 -3.51
C GLU A 23 -7.76 -8.36 -4.42
N ALA A 24 -6.52 -7.89 -4.29
CA ALA A 24 -5.45 -8.26 -5.23
C ALA A 24 -4.26 -8.94 -4.55
N GLY A 25 -4.21 -8.90 -3.21
CA GLY A 25 -3.18 -9.53 -2.40
C GLY A 25 -3.73 -10.54 -1.39
N GLY A 26 -2.81 -11.18 -0.66
CA GLY A 26 -3.14 -11.99 0.50
C GLY A 26 -3.16 -11.18 1.81
N PHE A 27 -3.13 -11.89 2.93
CA PHE A 27 -2.87 -11.30 4.24
C PHE A 27 -1.37 -11.27 4.50
N PHE A 28 -0.88 -10.13 4.96
CA PHE A 28 0.53 -9.86 5.19
C PHE A 28 0.74 -9.41 6.63
N ALA A 29 1.88 -9.80 7.20
CA ALA A 29 2.24 -9.44 8.57
C ALA A 29 2.58 -7.94 8.75
N SER A 30 2.79 -7.19 7.66
CA SER A 30 3.14 -5.78 7.74
C SER A 30 2.74 -5.01 6.47
N VAL A 31 2.64 -3.68 6.61
CA VAL A 31 2.38 -2.77 5.50
C VAL A 31 3.49 -2.84 4.45
N GLU A 32 4.76 -3.01 4.85
CA GLU A 32 5.86 -3.13 3.88
C GLU A 32 5.66 -4.30 2.92
N HIS A 33 5.20 -5.44 3.43
CA HIS A 33 4.95 -6.61 2.60
C HIS A 33 3.81 -6.36 1.59
N CYS A 34 2.73 -5.66 2.00
CA CYS A 34 1.69 -5.22 1.07
C CYS A 34 2.27 -4.33 -0.04
N LEU A 35 3.14 -3.37 0.32
CA LEU A 35 3.73 -2.44 -0.64
C LEU A 35 4.66 -3.14 -1.64
N ILE A 36 5.47 -4.10 -1.18
CA ILE A 36 6.37 -4.88 -2.03
C ILE A 36 5.57 -5.73 -3.01
N ASP A 37 4.56 -6.45 -2.51
CA ASP A 37 3.72 -7.33 -3.32
C ASP A 37 2.92 -6.54 -4.35
N ALA A 38 2.26 -5.45 -3.94
CA ALA A 38 1.56 -4.55 -4.84
C ALA A 38 2.49 -3.95 -5.90
N ALA A 39 3.73 -3.61 -5.53
CA ALA A 39 4.72 -3.10 -6.47
C ALA A 39 5.15 -4.13 -7.52
N ALA A 40 5.29 -5.39 -7.13
CA ALA A 40 5.56 -6.49 -8.06
C ALA A 40 4.38 -6.72 -9.02
N SER A 41 3.16 -6.73 -8.50
CA SER A 41 1.93 -6.95 -9.26
C SER A 41 1.62 -5.82 -10.25
N LEU A 42 1.87 -4.56 -9.87
CA LEU A 42 1.51 -3.39 -10.67
C LEU A 42 2.68 -2.80 -11.48
N GLY A 43 3.92 -3.08 -11.10
CA GLY A 43 5.12 -2.42 -11.62
C GLY A 43 5.37 -2.61 -13.12
N HIS A 44 4.78 -3.64 -13.73
CA HIS A 44 4.84 -3.87 -15.17
C HIS A 44 3.85 -3.03 -15.98
N TYR A 45 2.81 -2.51 -15.34
CA TYR A 45 1.68 -1.84 -15.99
C TYR A 45 1.66 -0.34 -15.71
N PHE A 46 2.15 0.07 -14.53
CA PHE A 46 2.07 1.45 -14.07
C PHE A 46 3.41 1.90 -13.50
N ALA A 47 3.70 3.20 -13.62
CA ALA A 47 4.85 3.82 -12.96
C ALA A 47 4.54 4.29 -11.52
N SER A 48 3.26 4.56 -11.23
CA SER A 48 2.81 5.09 -9.95
C SER A 48 1.36 4.70 -9.66
N VAL A 49 1.01 4.66 -8.37
CA VAL A 49 -0.33 4.40 -7.85
C VAL A 49 -0.80 5.57 -6.99
N GLU A 50 -2.11 5.68 -6.82
CA GLU A 50 -2.70 6.45 -5.72
C GLU A 50 -2.74 5.56 -4.49
N LEU A 51 -2.16 6.00 -3.38
CA LEU A 51 -2.07 5.21 -2.17
C LEU A 51 -3.12 5.66 -1.17
N ASN A 52 -3.89 4.69 -0.70
CA ASN A 52 -4.82 4.87 0.40
C ASN A 52 -4.50 3.89 1.53
N PHE A 53 -4.83 4.30 2.75
CA PHE A 53 -4.79 3.44 3.93
C PHE A 53 -6.06 3.67 4.75
N GLU A 54 -6.80 2.60 5.08
CA GLU A 54 -8.05 2.70 5.87
C GLU A 54 -9.04 3.76 5.33
N GLY A 55 -9.17 3.86 4.01
CA GLY A 55 -10.02 4.84 3.33
C GLY A 55 -9.46 6.27 3.24
N LEU A 56 -8.29 6.56 3.84
CA LEU A 56 -7.64 7.86 3.73
C LEU A 56 -6.71 7.92 2.52
N PHE A 57 -6.87 8.93 1.68
CA PHE A 57 -5.95 9.21 0.59
C PHE A 57 -4.63 9.82 1.10
N LEU A 58 -3.52 9.15 0.80
CA LEU A 58 -2.17 9.55 1.23
C LEU A 58 -1.34 10.21 0.12
N GLY A 59 -1.85 10.19 -1.12
CA GLY A 59 -1.18 10.77 -2.27
C GLY A 59 -0.71 9.73 -3.29
N ALA A 60 -0.17 10.22 -4.41
CA ALA A 60 0.42 9.35 -5.42
C ALA A 60 1.84 8.91 -5.02
N CYS A 61 2.14 7.63 -5.19
CA CYS A 61 3.45 7.04 -4.91
C CYS A 61 4.00 6.30 -6.13
N ALA A 62 5.30 6.45 -6.39
CA ALA A 62 5.96 5.68 -7.44
C ALA A 62 6.10 4.21 -7.04
N LEU A 63 5.78 3.29 -7.95
CA LEU A 63 5.89 1.85 -7.69
C LEU A 63 7.33 1.42 -7.41
N GLU A 64 8.30 2.12 -7.99
CA GLU A 64 9.72 1.91 -7.65
C GLU A 64 10.01 2.25 -6.18
N SER A 65 9.42 3.30 -5.61
CA SER A 65 9.59 3.67 -4.21
C SER A 65 8.98 2.63 -3.27
N LEU A 66 7.82 2.05 -3.65
CA LEU A 66 7.21 0.95 -2.91
C LEU A 66 8.12 -0.28 -2.87
N ARG A 67 8.82 -0.57 -3.98
CA ARG A 67 9.74 -1.71 -4.08
C ARG A 67 11.08 -1.46 -3.38
N ARG A 68 11.68 -0.28 -3.55
CA ARG A 68 13.05 0.01 -3.07
C ARG A 68 13.11 0.51 -1.64
N THR A 69 12.09 1.26 -1.21
CA THR A 69 12.04 1.88 0.11
C THR A 69 10.71 1.62 0.84
N PRO A 70 10.24 0.35 0.91
CA PRO A 70 8.92 0.03 1.48
C PRO A 70 8.79 0.48 2.94
N LYS A 71 9.85 0.33 3.74
CA LYS A 71 9.87 0.77 5.15
C LYS A 71 9.63 2.27 5.31
N ALA A 72 10.27 3.09 4.48
CA ALA A 72 10.09 4.53 4.56
C ALA A 72 8.66 4.95 4.17
N VAL A 73 8.05 4.23 3.22
CA VAL A 73 6.65 4.47 2.84
C VAL A 73 5.71 3.99 3.94
N ALA A 74 5.92 2.80 4.51
CA ALA A 74 5.15 2.28 5.63
C ALA A 74 5.20 3.21 6.85
N GLN A 75 6.39 3.70 7.22
CA GLN A 75 6.54 4.68 8.30
C GLN A 75 5.75 5.96 8.05
N ARG A 76 5.70 6.44 6.80
CA ARG A 76 4.88 7.61 6.46
C ARG A 76 3.40 7.31 6.65
N ILE A 77 2.93 6.13 6.22
CA ILE A 77 1.55 5.68 6.43
C ILE A 77 1.24 5.65 7.93
N GLU A 78 2.09 5.04 8.74
CA GLU A 78 1.92 4.92 10.19
C GLU A 78 1.95 6.28 10.91
N GLN A 79 2.81 7.22 10.48
CA GLN A 79 2.86 8.57 11.03
C GLN A 79 1.56 9.35 10.80
N HIS A 80 0.86 9.09 9.70
CA HIS A 80 -0.45 9.69 9.44
C HIS A 80 -1.58 9.07 10.30
N PHE A 81 -1.32 7.93 10.95
CA PHE A 81 -2.32 7.10 11.62
C PHE A 81 -2.02 6.75 13.07
N GLN A 82 -1.02 7.38 13.71
CA GLN A 82 -0.85 7.23 15.15
C GLN A 82 -2.08 7.83 15.86
N PRO A 83 -2.87 7.03 16.60
CA PRO A 83 -3.87 7.60 17.49
C PRO A 83 -3.15 8.41 18.57
N ALA A 84 -3.62 9.64 18.79
CA ALA A 84 -3.16 10.50 19.90
C ALA A 84 -3.40 9.84 21.26
#